data_AF-A0AAJ2Y2A5-F1
#
_entry.id   AF-A0AAJ2Y2A5-F1
#
_cell.length_a   1.000
_cell.length_b   1.000
_cell.length_c   1.000
_cell.angle_alpha   90.00
_cell.angle_beta   90.00
_cell.angle_gamma   90.00
#
_symmetry.space_group_name_H-M   'P 1'
#
loop_
_entity.id
_entity.type
_entity.pdbx_description
1 polymer ?
#
loop_
_entity_poly.entity_id
_entity_poly.type
_entity_poly.pdbx_seq_one_letter_code
_entity_poly.pdbx_strand_id
1 'polypeptide(L)'
;MSLNSFNRNYGMSSVAREWWGGNNGFVTIVIDLPTDVELGTTKVTSDGSDVQAEAYQTALSNAQYNLFMVTQLLQQRAVLVTTSLLALDSEVVIPADFKNANPNVVAFGTSGADVAGGANSVALTFICERQDVFNKQEVRPGSACPAPVDPTVDLAKSIAQAKVFRTKTFVSQGTDGVGDAGASTAVAIKVRAALPVQL
;
A
#
# COMPACT_ATOMS: atom_id res chain seq x y z
N MET A 1 -6.26 8.98 -32.42
CA MET A 1 -6.41 8.51 -31.01
C MET A 1 -5.04 8.60 -30.36
N SER A 2 -4.80 9.60 -29.49
CA SER A 2 -3.51 9.77 -28.83
C SER A 2 -3.31 8.70 -27.76
N LEU A 3 -2.12 8.10 -27.73
CA LEU A 3 -1.68 7.13 -26.73
C LEU A 3 -1.62 7.79 -25.34
N ASN A 4 -2.74 7.79 -24.62
CA ASN A 4 -2.82 8.20 -23.22
C ASN A 4 -2.15 7.20 -22.25
N SER A 5 -1.46 6.14 -22.74
CA SER A 5 -0.89 5.10 -21.89
C SER A 5 0.47 5.45 -21.26
N PHE A 6 1.29 6.30 -21.90
CA PHE A 6 2.61 6.66 -21.36
C PHE A 6 2.55 7.67 -20.20
N ASN A 7 1.45 8.41 -20.06
CA ASN A 7 1.26 9.40 -19.00
C ASN A 7 0.92 8.79 -17.63
N ARG A 8 0.52 7.51 -17.55
CA ARG A 8 0.28 6.84 -16.27
C ARG A 8 1.57 6.53 -15.52
N ASN A 9 2.69 6.39 -16.24
CA ASN A 9 4.00 6.06 -15.68
C ASN A 9 4.97 7.25 -15.66
N TYR A 10 4.47 8.49 -15.64
CA TYR A 10 5.28 9.71 -15.49
C TYR A 10 6.62 9.64 -16.25
N GLY A 11 6.57 9.45 -17.59
CA GLY A 11 7.72 9.42 -18.52
C GLY A 11 9.01 8.75 -18.00
N MET A 12 8.86 7.54 -17.49
CA MET A 12 9.87 6.79 -16.74
C MET A 12 11.04 6.18 -17.53
N SER A 13 11.51 6.87 -18.56
CA SER A 13 12.57 6.35 -19.40
C SER A 13 13.39 7.48 -20.02
N SER A 14 14.32 8.06 -19.24
CA SER A 14 15.50 8.67 -19.87
C SER A 14 16.44 7.60 -20.45
N VAL A 15 16.30 6.35 -20.00
CA VAL A 15 16.94 5.14 -20.55
C VAL A 15 15.87 4.05 -20.68
N ALA A 16 15.40 3.85 -21.91
CA ALA A 16 14.51 2.73 -22.22
C ALA A 16 15.27 1.43 -21.91
N ARG A 17 14.64 0.50 -21.21
CA ARG A 17 15.31 -0.75 -20.85
C ARG A 17 15.42 -1.68 -22.05
N GLU A 18 16.65 -2.11 -22.29
CA GLU A 18 16.99 -3.21 -23.18
C GLU A 18 16.84 -4.60 -22.53
N TRP A 19 16.64 -4.70 -21.19
CA TRP A 19 16.61 -5.99 -20.48
C TRP A 19 15.58 -6.09 -19.33
N TRP A 20 14.95 -7.26 -19.19
CA TRP A 20 14.11 -7.65 -18.04
C TRP A 20 14.98 -7.75 -16.76
N GLY A 21 14.54 -7.15 -15.65
CA GLY A 21 15.02 -7.52 -14.30
C GLY A 21 16.12 -6.68 -13.64
N GLY A 22 16.54 -5.55 -14.20
CA GLY A 22 17.44 -4.64 -13.47
C GLY A 22 16.73 -3.85 -12.35
N ASN A 23 17.48 -3.10 -11.52
CA ASN A 23 16.95 -2.12 -10.53
C ASN A 23 15.72 -2.61 -9.73
N ASN A 24 15.71 -3.89 -9.37
CA ASN A 24 14.68 -4.42 -8.49
C ASN A 24 14.90 -3.86 -7.08
N GLY A 25 13.83 -3.80 -6.31
CA GLY A 25 13.87 -3.32 -4.95
C GLY A 25 12.72 -3.85 -4.12
N PHE A 26 12.65 -3.36 -2.90
CA PHE A 26 11.64 -3.72 -1.92
C PHE A 26 10.84 -2.47 -1.56
N VAL A 27 9.51 -2.56 -1.65
CA VAL A 27 8.60 -1.51 -1.20
C VAL A 27 7.94 -2.00 0.08
N THR A 28 8.22 -1.32 1.18
CA THR A 28 7.53 -1.52 2.45
C THR A 28 6.49 -0.44 2.63
N ILE A 29 5.24 -0.85 2.82
CA ILE A 29 4.10 0.00 3.11
C ILE A 29 3.68 -0.29 4.55
N VAL A 30 3.59 0.74 5.37
CA VAL A 30 3.02 0.65 6.71
C VAL A 30 1.78 1.53 6.79
N ILE A 31 0.69 0.95 7.29
CA ILE A 31 -0.64 1.57 7.30
C ILE A 31 -1.16 1.49 8.73
N ASP A 32 -1.53 2.63 9.31
CA ASP A 32 -2.34 2.67 10.52
C ASP A 32 -3.81 2.54 10.13
N LEU A 33 -4.36 1.33 10.28
CA LEU A 33 -5.72 1.03 9.86
C LEU A 33 -6.75 1.56 10.86
N PRO A 34 -7.95 1.96 10.39
CA PRO A 34 -9.12 2.08 11.25
C PRO A 34 -9.39 0.76 12.00
N THR A 35 -9.92 0.85 13.23
CA THR A 35 -10.12 -0.31 14.14
C THR A 35 -11.05 -1.40 13.61
N ASP A 36 -11.90 -1.04 12.66
CA ASP A 36 -12.89 -1.88 12.01
C ASP A 36 -12.43 -2.40 10.64
N VAL A 37 -11.16 -2.18 10.27
CA VAL A 37 -10.58 -2.64 9.02
C VAL A 37 -9.56 -3.74 9.29
N GLU A 38 -9.59 -4.76 8.44
CA GLU A 38 -8.63 -5.86 8.44
C GLU A 38 -8.10 -6.05 7.01
N LEU A 39 -6.96 -6.72 6.86
CA LEU A 39 -6.23 -6.80 5.60
C LEU A 39 -5.64 -8.20 5.41
N GLY A 40 -6.09 -8.90 4.36
CA GLY A 40 -5.67 -10.27 4.02
C GLY A 40 -6.29 -11.38 4.87
N THR A 41 -6.37 -11.20 6.19
CA THR A 41 -7.01 -12.15 7.13
C THR A 41 -8.03 -11.44 8.01
N THR A 42 -8.86 -12.22 8.73
CA THR A 42 -9.85 -11.69 9.66
C THR A 42 -9.67 -12.28 11.05
N LYS A 43 -9.91 -11.46 12.10
CA LYS A 43 -9.99 -11.91 13.50
C LYS A 43 -11.41 -12.29 13.91
N VAL A 44 -12.39 -12.10 13.02
CA VAL A 44 -13.75 -12.60 13.23
C VAL A 44 -13.68 -14.13 13.31
N THR A 45 -14.35 -14.71 14.31
CA THR A 45 -14.39 -16.16 14.52
C THR A 45 -15.80 -16.67 14.30
N SER A 46 -15.95 -17.84 13.69
CA SER A 46 -17.24 -18.54 13.65
C SER A 46 -17.42 -19.40 14.90
N ASP A 47 -18.63 -19.41 15.45
CA ASP A 47 -19.06 -20.33 16.53
C ASP A 47 -19.81 -21.56 16.02
N GLY A 48 -19.90 -21.73 14.69
CA GLY A 48 -20.65 -22.79 14.03
C GLY A 48 -22.12 -22.47 13.73
N SER A 49 -22.63 -21.29 14.12
CA SER A 49 -23.93 -20.82 13.67
C SER A 49 -23.88 -20.26 12.24
N ASP A 50 -24.97 -20.37 11.49
CA ASP A 50 -25.06 -19.84 10.12
C ASP A 50 -24.79 -18.33 10.07
N VAL A 51 -25.33 -17.58 11.04
CA VAL A 51 -25.14 -16.12 11.13
C VAL A 51 -23.67 -15.75 11.31
N GLN A 52 -22.94 -16.45 12.18
CA GLN A 52 -21.52 -16.17 12.39
C GLN A 52 -20.64 -16.72 11.25
N ALA A 53 -21.06 -17.80 10.60
CA ALA A 53 -20.39 -18.29 9.40
C ALA A 53 -20.47 -17.25 8.25
N GLU A 54 -21.64 -16.64 8.04
CA GLU A 54 -21.81 -15.56 7.06
C GLU A 54 -21.01 -14.30 7.45
N ALA A 55 -20.99 -13.93 8.73
CA ALA A 55 -20.20 -12.82 9.22
C ALA A 55 -18.69 -13.04 8.99
N TYR A 56 -18.19 -14.25 9.28
CA TYR A 56 -16.81 -14.65 9.03
C TYR A 56 -16.44 -14.56 7.55
N GLN A 57 -17.27 -15.13 6.66
CA GLN A 57 -17.02 -15.10 5.21
C GLN A 57 -17.03 -13.67 4.66
N THR A 58 -17.95 -12.83 5.14
CA THR A 58 -18.01 -11.42 4.77
C THR A 58 -16.76 -10.66 5.20
N ALA A 59 -16.34 -10.83 6.45
CA ALA A 59 -15.14 -10.18 6.98
C ALA A 59 -13.87 -10.63 6.25
N LEU A 60 -13.73 -11.94 5.97
CA LEU A 60 -12.61 -12.48 5.21
C LEU A 60 -12.57 -11.92 3.77
N SER A 61 -13.71 -11.87 3.09
CA SER A 61 -13.81 -11.31 1.74
C SER A 61 -13.42 -9.83 1.71
N ASN A 62 -13.88 -9.04 2.69
CA ASN A 62 -13.52 -7.63 2.81
C ASN A 62 -12.03 -7.45 3.12
N ALA A 63 -11.45 -8.26 4.00
CA ALA A 63 -10.03 -8.22 4.30
C ALA A 63 -9.17 -8.54 3.07
N GLN A 64 -9.54 -9.56 2.29
CA GLN A 64 -8.87 -9.90 1.03
C GLN A 64 -9.00 -8.79 -0.01
N TYR A 65 -10.20 -8.18 -0.12
CA TYR A 65 -10.41 -7.02 -0.99
C TYR A 65 -9.50 -5.85 -0.59
N ASN A 66 -9.35 -5.56 0.70
CA ASN A 66 -8.48 -4.49 1.18
C ASN A 66 -7.02 -4.71 0.79
N LEU A 67 -6.51 -5.94 0.94
CA LEU A 67 -5.16 -6.29 0.48
C LEU A 67 -5.02 -6.15 -1.04
N PHE A 68 -6.03 -6.58 -1.78
CA PHE A 68 -6.06 -6.44 -3.23
C PHE A 68 -6.03 -4.96 -3.65
N MET A 69 -6.77 -4.08 -2.98
CA MET A 69 -6.78 -2.64 -3.27
C MET A 69 -5.41 -1.99 -3.08
N VAL A 70 -4.71 -2.29 -1.98
CA VAL A 70 -3.33 -1.78 -1.78
C VAL A 70 -2.40 -2.28 -2.89
N THR A 71 -2.51 -3.57 -3.22
CA THR A 71 -1.71 -4.19 -4.28
C THR A 71 -1.99 -3.55 -5.64
N GLN A 72 -3.26 -3.29 -5.99
CA GLN A 72 -3.65 -2.62 -7.22
C GLN A 72 -3.10 -1.19 -7.30
N LEU A 73 -3.18 -0.41 -6.21
CA LEU A 73 -2.62 0.95 -6.17
C LEU A 73 -1.10 0.95 -6.41
N LEU A 74 -0.39 -0.03 -5.85
CA LEU A 74 1.04 -0.20 -6.08
C LEU A 74 1.34 -0.64 -7.54
N GLN A 75 0.53 -1.55 -8.08
CA GLN A 75 0.65 -2.06 -9.46
C GLN A 75 0.39 -0.99 -10.54
N GLN A 76 -0.27 0.12 -10.21
CA GLN A 76 -0.41 1.23 -11.15
C GLN A 76 0.93 1.88 -11.51
N ARG A 77 1.97 1.66 -10.69
CA ARG A 77 3.28 2.33 -10.83
C ARG A 77 4.44 1.35 -11.00
N ALA A 78 4.35 0.16 -10.42
CA ALA A 78 5.42 -0.84 -10.44
C ALA A 78 4.91 -2.22 -10.87
N VAL A 79 5.80 -3.03 -11.43
CA VAL A 79 5.54 -4.46 -11.63
C VAL A 79 5.91 -5.19 -10.34
N LEU A 80 4.96 -5.92 -9.76
CA LEU A 80 5.17 -6.68 -8.53
C LEU A 80 5.60 -8.10 -8.86
N VAL A 81 6.75 -8.51 -8.33
CA VAL A 81 7.31 -9.85 -8.53
C VAL A 81 6.74 -10.83 -7.52
N THR A 82 6.70 -10.44 -6.24
CA THR A 82 6.12 -11.25 -5.17
C THR A 82 5.82 -10.41 -3.92
N THR A 83 4.92 -10.90 -3.09
CA THR A 83 4.64 -10.37 -1.76
C THR A 83 5.51 -11.12 -0.74
N SER A 84 6.46 -10.43 -0.10
CA SER A 84 7.49 -11.07 0.74
C SER A 84 7.08 -11.19 2.20
N LEU A 85 6.24 -10.31 2.74
CA LEU A 85 5.85 -10.37 4.14
C LEU A 85 4.54 -9.64 4.41
N LEU A 86 3.71 -10.29 5.22
CA LEU A 86 2.46 -9.79 5.77
C LEU A 86 2.59 -9.94 7.29
N ALA A 87 3.19 -8.97 7.98
CA ALA A 87 3.20 -8.97 9.44
C ALA A 87 1.81 -8.53 9.90
N LEU A 88 0.89 -9.49 10.05
CA LEU A 88 -0.50 -9.24 10.38
C LEU A 88 -0.85 -9.38 11.86
N ASP A 89 0.07 -9.84 12.71
CA ASP A 89 -0.31 -10.23 14.06
C ASP A 89 0.58 -9.66 15.17
N SER A 90 -0.12 -9.26 16.24
CA SER A 90 0.30 -8.57 17.47
C SER A 90 1.44 -7.54 17.35
N GLU A 91 1.06 -6.25 17.33
CA GLU A 91 1.92 -5.06 17.34
C GLU A 91 2.97 -5.03 16.22
N VAL A 92 2.63 -4.39 15.09
CA VAL A 92 3.67 -4.01 14.12
C VAL A 92 4.62 -3.03 14.81
N VAL A 93 5.83 -3.49 15.10
CA VAL A 93 6.91 -2.66 15.61
C VAL A 93 7.60 -2.03 14.42
N ILE A 94 7.48 -0.71 14.29
CA ILE A 94 8.22 0.08 13.32
C ILE A 94 9.52 0.53 13.99
N PRO A 95 10.70 0.25 13.41
CA PRO A 95 11.97 0.74 13.89
C PRO A 95 11.95 2.25 13.97
N ALA A 96 12.53 2.79 15.05
CA ALA A 96 12.62 4.23 15.26
C ALA A 96 13.34 4.96 14.10
N ASP A 97 14.18 4.24 13.35
CA ASP A 97 14.90 4.73 12.17
C ASP A 97 14.18 4.48 10.84
N PHE A 98 12.91 4.04 10.85
CA PHE A 98 12.15 3.82 9.62
C PHE A 98 12.06 5.09 8.75
N LYS A 99 11.97 6.28 9.36
CA LYS A 99 11.98 7.56 8.64
C LYS A 99 13.39 8.04 8.26
N ASN A 100 14.44 7.43 8.81
CA ASN A 100 15.81 7.86 8.56
C ASN A 100 16.30 7.40 7.18
N ALA A 101 16.98 8.33 6.50
CA ALA A 101 17.73 8.04 5.30
C ALA A 101 18.89 7.10 5.65
N ASN A 102 18.98 6.00 4.93
CA ASN A 102 20.12 5.10 4.93
C ASN A 102 20.57 4.89 3.46
N PRO A 103 21.79 4.40 3.20
CA PRO A 103 22.29 4.25 1.84
C PRO A 103 21.43 3.36 0.94
N ASN A 104 20.59 2.52 1.55
CA ASN A 104 19.70 1.60 0.84
C ASN A 104 18.29 2.19 0.63
N VAL A 105 17.96 3.38 1.15
CA VAL A 105 16.67 4.04 0.91
C VAL A 105 16.71 4.78 -0.41
N VAL A 106 15.76 4.44 -1.27
CA VAL A 106 15.59 5.05 -2.59
C VAL A 106 14.57 6.19 -2.53
N ALA A 107 13.44 5.93 -1.87
CA ALA A 107 12.38 6.90 -1.71
C ALA A 107 11.63 6.68 -0.39
N PHE A 108 11.08 7.76 0.14
CA PHE A 108 10.24 7.75 1.32
C PHE A 108 9.10 8.75 1.14
N GLY A 109 7.88 8.32 1.40
CA GLY A 109 6.69 9.15 1.35
C GLY A 109 5.73 8.80 2.47
N THR A 110 5.00 9.80 2.95
CA THR A 110 4.01 9.60 4.00
C THR A 110 2.76 10.46 3.77
N SER A 111 1.64 9.96 4.28
CA SER A 111 0.40 10.69 4.49
C SER A 111 0.06 10.58 5.97
N GLY A 112 -0.24 11.70 6.63
CA GLY A 112 -0.28 11.76 8.10
C GLY A 112 1.09 12.06 8.71
N ALA A 113 1.11 12.46 9.99
CA ALA A 113 2.35 12.91 10.64
C ALA A 113 3.20 11.75 11.17
N ASP A 114 2.58 10.75 11.80
CA ASP A 114 3.27 9.68 12.50
C ASP A 114 2.52 8.36 12.34
N VAL A 115 3.05 7.47 11.50
CA VAL A 115 2.68 6.05 11.57
C VAL A 115 3.24 5.52 12.89
N ALA A 116 2.36 5.29 13.85
CA ALA A 116 2.76 5.03 15.24
C ALA A 116 3.33 3.62 15.44
N GLY A 117 2.99 2.68 14.55
CA GLY A 117 3.14 1.26 14.85
C GLY A 117 2.18 0.84 15.96
N GLY A 118 1.97 -0.47 16.13
CA GLY A 118 1.11 -1.01 17.18
C GLY A 118 -0.06 -1.86 16.66
N ALA A 119 -1.07 -2.05 17.51
CA ALA A 119 -2.06 -3.12 17.36
C ALA A 119 -2.95 -3.06 16.12
N ASN A 120 -3.09 -1.87 15.51
CA ASN A 120 -3.89 -1.65 14.29
C ASN A 120 -3.03 -1.31 13.06
N SER A 121 -1.70 -1.32 13.20
CA SER A 121 -0.80 -1.04 12.09
C SER A 121 -0.53 -2.34 11.33
N VAL A 122 -0.40 -2.25 10.01
CA VAL A 122 -0.02 -3.38 9.15
C VAL A 122 1.18 -2.99 8.31
N ALA A 123 2.18 -3.88 8.24
CA ALA A 123 3.34 -3.74 7.37
C ALA A 123 3.32 -4.77 6.24
N LEU A 124 3.37 -4.27 5.01
CA LEU A 124 3.38 -5.05 3.78
C LEU A 124 4.70 -4.80 3.05
N THR A 125 5.42 -5.85 2.68
CA THR A 125 6.64 -5.70 1.86
C THR A 125 6.52 -6.46 0.55
N PHE A 126 6.73 -5.74 -0.55
CA PHE A 126 6.66 -6.24 -1.92
C PHE A 126 8.03 -6.19 -2.56
N ILE A 127 8.35 -7.20 -3.37
CA ILE A 127 9.44 -7.11 -4.35
C ILE A 127 8.87 -6.46 -5.60
N CYS A 128 9.45 -5.34 -6.01
CA CYS A 128 9.06 -4.65 -7.24
C CYS A 128 10.20 -4.63 -8.25
N GLU A 129 9.86 -4.75 -9.52
CA GLU A 129 10.77 -4.34 -10.58
C GLU A 129 10.76 -2.81 -10.69
N ARG A 130 11.91 -2.23 -11.06
CA ARG A 130 12.08 -0.78 -11.27
C ARG A 130 11.71 0.03 -10.02
N GLN A 131 12.45 -0.13 -8.94
CA GLN A 131 12.25 0.70 -7.74
C GLN A 131 12.41 2.21 -7.99
N ASP A 132 13.11 2.59 -9.06
CA ASP A 132 13.30 3.97 -9.50
C ASP A 132 11.99 4.66 -9.90
N VAL A 133 10.89 3.90 -10.12
CA VAL A 133 9.54 4.46 -10.36
C VAL A 133 9.06 5.34 -9.21
N PHE A 134 9.63 5.13 -8.02
CA PHE A 134 9.23 5.79 -6.80
C PHE A 134 10.06 7.04 -6.49
N ASN A 135 11.12 7.31 -7.27
CA ASN A 135 11.93 8.51 -7.07
C ASN A 135 11.10 9.77 -7.30
N LYS A 136 11.27 10.74 -6.39
CA LYS A 136 10.74 12.08 -6.59
C LYS A 136 11.32 12.69 -7.87
N GLN A 137 10.45 13.26 -8.69
CA GLN A 137 10.80 13.94 -9.92
C GLN A 137 10.52 15.44 -9.73
N GLU A 138 11.55 16.28 -9.82
CA GLU A 138 11.37 17.74 -9.70
C GLU A 138 10.59 18.34 -10.88
N VAL A 139 10.60 17.66 -12.02
CA VAL A 139 9.83 18.01 -13.21
C VAL A 139 9.09 16.79 -13.70
N ARG A 140 7.76 16.86 -13.73
CA ARG A 140 6.91 15.85 -14.37
C ARG A 140 7.36 15.63 -15.81
N PRO A 141 7.62 14.39 -16.24
CA PRO A 141 8.03 14.13 -17.61
C PRO A 141 6.99 14.58 -18.63
N GLY A 142 7.48 15.27 -19.66
CA GLY A 142 6.65 15.92 -20.67
C GLY A 142 6.07 17.28 -20.26
N SER A 143 6.33 17.75 -19.03
CA SER A 143 5.94 19.09 -18.61
C SER A 143 7.00 20.13 -19.01
N ALA A 144 6.56 21.22 -19.64
CA ALA A 144 7.39 22.40 -19.90
C ALA A 144 7.58 23.28 -18.65
N CYS A 145 6.77 23.04 -17.61
CA CYS A 145 6.77 23.80 -16.36
C CYS A 145 7.31 22.91 -15.22
N PRO A 146 8.02 23.47 -14.23
CA PRO A 146 8.36 22.74 -13.01
C PRO A 146 7.08 22.32 -12.28
N ALA A 147 6.73 21.05 -12.39
CA ALA A 147 5.61 20.44 -11.69
C ALA A 147 6.16 19.19 -11.00
N PRO A 148 6.59 19.30 -9.73
CA PRO A 148 7.21 18.18 -9.04
C PRO A 148 6.17 17.09 -8.79
N VAL A 149 6.61 15.84 -8.91
CA VAL A 149 5.82 14.65 -8.62
C VAL A 149 6.59 13.81 -7.63
N ASP A 150 5.93 13.42 -6.54
CA ASP A 150 6.46 12.48 -5.57
C ASP A 150 5.56 11.24 -5.56
N PRO A 151 5.94 10.18 -6.30
CA PRO A 151 5.14 8.97 -6.41
C PRO A 151 4.85 8.31 -5.05
N THR A 152 5.78 8.39 -4.10
CA THR A 152 5.60 7.77 -2.78
C THR A 152 4.62 8.53 -1.91
N VAL A 153 4.66 9.87 -1.94
CA VAL A 153 3.70 10.71 -1.23
C VAL A 153 2.31 10.61 -1.86
N ASP A 154 2.22 10.60 -3.20
CA ASP A 154 0.95 10.44 -3.90
C ASP A 154 0.29 9.10 -3.59
N LEU A 155 1.08 8.01 -3.60
CA LEU A 155 0.59 6.68 -3.26
C LEU A 155 0.15 6.60 -1.80
N ALA A 156 0.92 7.17 -0.86
CA ALA A 156 0.54 7.21 0.55
C ALA A 156 -0.79 7.96 0.76
N LYS A 157 -0.98 9.08 0.06
CA LYS A 157 -2.25 9.83 0.08
C LYS A 157 -3.40 9.04 -0.51
N SER A 158 -3.19 8.34 -1.62
CA SER A 158 -4.22 7.49 -2.24
C SER A 158 -4.65 6.35 -1.34
N ILE A 159 -3.72 5.71 -0.62
CA ILE A 159 -4.04 4.64 0.33
C ILE A 159 -4.77 5.20 1.56
N ALA A 160 -4.39 6.41 2.03
CA ALA A 160 -4.98 7.01 3.21
C ALA A 160 -6.40 7.58 3.02
N GLN A 161 -6.93 7.61 1.78
CA GLN A 161 -8.25 8.18 1.52
C GLN A 161 -9.38 7.40 2.21
N ALA A 162 -10.42 8.11 2.61
CA ALA A 162 -11.65 7.49 3.06
C ALA A 162 -12.23 6.60 1.95
N LYS A 163 -12.94 5.53 2.35
CA LYS A 163 -13.62 4.59 1.44
C LYS A 163 -12.70 3.76 0.55
N VAL A 164 -11.39 3.81 0.76
CA VAL A 164 -10.43 2.90 0.10
C VAL A 164 -10.59 1.49 0.66
N PHE A 165 -10.82 1.38 1.97
CA PHE A 165 -10.99 0.12 2.66
C PHE A 165 -12.44 -0.16 2.99
N ARG A 166 -12.76 -1.45 3.06
CA ARG A 166 -14.02 -1.99 3.55
C ARG A 166 -13.87 -2.37 5.02
N THR A 167 -14.91 -2.06 5.79
CA THR A 167 -15.02 -2.50 7.19
C THR A 167 -15.27 -4.00 7.28
N LYS A 168 -14.92 -4.61 8.42
CA LYS A 168 -15.17 -6.02 8.75
C LYS A 168 -16.65 -6.33 9.06
N THR A 169 -17.52 -5.32 9.03
CA THR A 169 -18.89 -5.42 9.50
C THR A 169 -19.75 -6.32 8.61
N PHE A 170 -20.50 -7.21 9.26
CA PHE A 170 -21.58 -7.99 8.67
C PHE A 170 -22.86 -7.15 8.68
N VAL A 171 -23.52 -7.00 7.52
CA VAL A 171 -24.88 -6.47 7.48
C VAL A 171 -25.85 -7.64 7.69
N SER A 172 -26.30 -7.86 8.91
CA SER A 172 -27.49 -8.70 9.12
C SER A 172 -28.72 -7.95 8.60
N GLN A 173 -29.41 -8.54 7.62
CA GLN A 173 -30.71 -8.13 7.09
C GLN A 173 -30.79 -6.76 6.37
N GLY A 174 -30.80 -6.81 5.04
CA GLY A 174 -31.65 -5.94 4.22
C GLY A 174 -31.14 -4.52 3.93
N THR A 175 -29.93 -4.16 4.33
CA THR A 175 -29.31 -2.90 3.88
C THR A 175 -27.95 -3.20 3.26
N ASP A 176 -27.90 -3.36 1.93
CA ASP A 176 -26.67 -3.56 1.16
C ASP A 176 -25.75 -2.34 1.30
N GLY A 177 -24.99 -2.31 2.38
CA GLY A 177 -23.96 -1.33 2.62
C GLY A 177 -22.73 -2.08 3.07
N VAL A 178 -21.88 -2.48 2.12
CA VAL A 178 -20.47 -2.67 2.43
C VAL A 178 -20.02 -1.39 3.12
N GLY A 179 -19.72 -1.45 4.42
CA GLY A 179 -19.35 -0.26 5.16
C GLY A 179 -18.03 0.26 4.62
N ASP A 180 -18.05 1.44 4.01
CA ASP A 180 -16.84 2.16 3.63
C ASP A 180 -16.13 2.61 4.91
N ALA A 181 -14.85 2.28 5.06
CA ALA A 181 -14.08 2.72 6.20
C ALA A 181 -13.76 4.22 6.13
N GLY A 182 -13.50 4.81 7.30
CA GLY A 182 -12.87 6.12 7.38
C GLY A 182 -11.47 6.13 6.76
N ALA A 183 -10.90 7.32 6.62
CA ALA A 183 -9.51 7.48 6.20
C ALA A 183 -8.56 6.82 7.21
N SER A 184 -7.48 6.19 6.73
CA SER A 184 -6.37 5.80 7.60
C SER A 184 -5.72 7.04 8.22
N THR A 185 -5.33 6.94 9.49
CA THR A 185 -4.70 8.05 10.22
C THR A 185 -3.32 8.38 9.68
N ALA A 186 -2.56 7.35 9.29
CA ALA A 186 -1.25 7.51 8.69
C ALA A 186 -0.90 6.35 7.75
N VAL A 187 -0.14 6.66 6.70
CA VAL A 187 0.47 5.70 5.77
C VAL A 187 1.91 6.14 5.52
N ALA A 188 2.85 5.20 5.57
CA ALA A 188 4.24 5.42 5.20
C ALA A 188 4.69 4.40 4.17
N ILE A 189 5.44 4.85 3.18
CA ILE A 189 5.99 4.04 2.12
C ILE A 189 7.49 4.26 2.08
N LYS A 190 8.25 3.17 2.20
CA LYS A 190 9.71 3.18 2.13
C LYS A 190 10.17 2.22 1.05
N VAL A 191 10.95 2.72 0.11
CA VAL A 191 11.50 1.94 -0.99
C VAL A 191 12.98 1.70 -0.74
N ARG A 192 13.41 0.43 -0.78
CA ARG A 192 14.78 0.02 -0.50
C ARG A 192 15.41 -0.73 -1.68
N ALA A 193 16.68 -0.44 -1.96
CA ALA A 193 17.49 -1.12 -2.98
C ALA A 193 17.87 -2.56 -2.65
N ALA A 194 17.79 -2.93 -1.37
CA ALA A 194 18.07 -4.27 -0.88
C ALA A 194 17.03 -4.66 0.18
N LEU A 195 16.95 -5.97 0.47
CA LEU A 195 16.01 -6.51 1.44
C LEU A 195 16.15 -5.75 2.78
N PRO A 196 15.05 -5.27 3.38
CA PRO A 196 15.09 -4.71 4.71
C PRO A 196 15.65 -5.73 5.72
N VAL A 197 16.79 -5.42 6.34
CA VAL A 197 17.38 -6.28 7.41
C VAL A 197 16.51 -6.27 8.68
N GLN A 198 15.73 -5.21 8.87
CA GLN A 198 14.76 -5.04 9.95
C GLN A 198 13.51 -4.37 9.37
N LEU A 199 12.36 -4.98 9.67
CA LEU A 199 11.06 -4.35 9.51
C LEU A 199 10.84 -3.37 10.65
#